data_AF-A0A136KLU3-F1
#
_entry.id   AF-A0A136KLU3-F1
#
_cell.length_a   1.000
_cell.length_b   1.000
_cell.length_c   1.000
_cell.angle_alpha   90.00
_cell.angle_beta   90.00
_cell.angle_gamma   90.00
#
_symmetry.space_group_name_H-M   'P 1'
#
loop_
_entity.id
_entity.type
_entity.pdbx_description
1 polymer ?
#
loop_
_entity_poly.entity_id
_entity_poly.type
_entity_poly.pdbx_seq_one_letter_code
_entity_poly.pdbx_strand_id
1 'polypeptide(L)' 'MKNQMVETSMKVSTKLLSGYRHTLLTSILVGNQLIKLTTSSCNYGGKRYWYLCPKCQVRVGVLYRPLGDNSFECRNCKKS' A
#
# COMPACT_ATOMS: atom_id res chain seq x y z
N MET A 1 -13.30 7.12 -22.96
CA MET A 1 -12.15 7.82 -22.32
C MET A 1 -12.23 7.68 -20.80
N LYS A 2 -11.65 6.64 -20.20
CA LYS A 2 -11.53 6.53 -18.73
C LYS A 2 -10.25 5.76 -18.40
N ASN A 3 -9.10 6.43 -18.42
CA ASN A 3 -7.87 5.87 -17.81
C ASN A 3 -6.75 6.90 -17.56
N GLN A 4 -7.05 8.20 -17.56
CA GLN A 4 -6.01 9.24 -17.50
C GLN A 4 -5.86 9.92 -16.13
N MET A 5 -6.22 9.23 -15.03
CA MET A 5 -5.96 9.74 -13.67
C MET A 5 -4.89 8.91 -12.92
N VAL A 6 -4.08 8.14 -13.65
CA VAL A 6 -3.12 7.19 -13.07
C VAL A 6 -1.68 7.44 -13.53
N GLU A 7 -1.45 8.44 -14.39
CA GLU A 7 -0.10 8.84 -14.86
C GLU A 7 0.59 9.86 -13.96
N THR A 8 -0.13 10.58 -13.10
CA THR A 8 0.44 11.57 -12.16
C THR A 8 0.18 11.19 -10.69
N SER A 9 0.43 9.93 -10.34
CA SER A 9 0.33 9.47 -8.96
C SER A 9 1.53 8.61 -8.58
N MET A 10 2.11 8.88 -7.41
CA MET A 10 3.08 7.96 -6.81
C MET A 10 2.34 6.71 -6.38
N LYS A 11 2.88 5.55 -6.78
CA LYS A 11 2.32 4.23 -6.48
C LYS A 11 3.32 3.44 -5.67
N VAL A 12 2.85 2.83 -4.59
CA VAL A 12 3.71 2.01 -3.73
C VAL A 12 3.10 0.63 -3.60
N SER A 13 3.81 -0.36 -4.14
CA SER A 13 3.38 -1.75 -4.20
C SER A 13 3.98 -2.57 -3.07
N THR A 14 3.24 -3.55 -2.59
CA THR A 14 3.71 -4.55 -1.61
C THR A 14 4.87 -5.39 -2.14
N LYS A 15 5.16 -5.38 -3.45
CA LYS A 15 6.37 -6.00 -4.02
C LYS A 15 7.66 -5.47 -3.39
N LEU A 16 7.68 -4.23 -2.89
CA LEU A 16 8.85 -3.71 -2.15
C LEU A 16 9.15 -4.52 -0.89
N LEU A 17 8.18 -5.25 -0.36
CA LEU A 17 8.27 -6.04 0.86
C LEU A 17 8.72 -7.48 0.61
N SER A 18 8.85 -7.93 -0.65
CA SER A 18 9.14 -9.34 -0.96
C SER A 18 10.53 -9.80 -0.51
N GLY A 19 11.48 -8.89 -0.31
CA GLY A 19 12.82 -9.19 0.20
C GLY A 19 12.94 -9.20 1.72
N TYR A 20 11.91 -8.77 2.45
CA TYR A 20 11.97 -8.68 3.91
C TYR A 20 11.53 -9.99 4.57
N ARG A 21 12.27 -10.41 5.59
CA ARG A 21 11.90 -11.58 6.40
C ARG A 21 10.52 -11.34 7.03
N HIS A 22 9.61 -12.24 6.68
CA HIS A 22 8.16 -12.13 6.77
C HIS A 22 7.55 -11.93 8.18
N THR A 23 8.37 -11.92 9.23
CA THR A 23 7.92 -11.95 10.62
C THR A 23 8.07 -10.65 11.39
N LEU A 24 8.80 -9.64 10.90
CA LEU A 24 9.21 -8.51 11.75
C LEU A 24 8.63 -7.14 11.39
N LEU A 25 8.10 -6.96 10.17
CA LEU A 25 7.57 -5.66 9.76
C LEU A 25 6.09 -5.49 10.06
N THR A 26 5.78 -4.54 10.94
CA THR A 26 4.42 -4.11 11.28
C THR A 26 4.07 -2.74 10.65
N SER A 27 5.06 -2.00 10.18
CA SER A 27 4.89 -0.72 9.48
C SER A 27 6.11 -0.38 8.63
N ILE A 28 5.93 0.50 7.63
CA ILE A 28 7.02 1.09 6.85
C ILE A 28 6.82 2.60 6.68
N LEU A 29 7.91 3.34 6.52
CA LEU A 29 7.87 4.75 6.14
C LEU A 29 7.84 4.86 4.61
N VAL A 30 6.82 5.52 4.06
CA VAL A 30 6.68 5.76 2.62
C VAL A 30 6.57 7.26 2.38
N GLY A 31 7.59 7.85 1.76
CA GLY A 31 7.74 9.30 1.74
C GLY A 31 7.88 9.81 3.17
N ASN A 32 6.88 10.54 3.66
CA ASN A 32 6.84 11.08 5.04
C ASN A 32 5.67 10.52 5.86
N GLN A 33 5.13 9.35 5.48
CA GLN A 33 3.96 8.76 6.14
C GLN A 33 4.26 7.33 6.62
N LEU A 34 3.95 7.05 7.88
CA LEU A 34 4.03 5.71 8.46
C LEU A 34 2.81 4.89 8.04
N ILE A 35 3.04 3.81 7.30
CA ILE A 35 2.01 2.92 6.78
C ILE A 35 2.06 1.59 7.54
N LYS A 36 0.94 1.20 8.15
CA LYS A 36 0.83 -0.10 8.82
C LYS A 36 0.78 -1.25 7.81
N LEU A 37 1.38 -2.37 8.21
CA LEU A 37 1.40 -3.60 7.46
C LEU A 37 0.61 -4.68 8.18
N THR A 38 0.07 -5.61 7.40
CA THR A 38 -0.48 -6.86 7.89
C THR A 38 -0.07 -7.99 6.96
N THR A 39 -0.25 -9.22 7.40
CA THR A 39 0.13 -10.40 6.63
C THR A 39 -1.01 -11.39 6.53
N SER A 40 -1.13 -12.07 5.39
CA SER A 40 -1.91 -13.30 5.26
C SER A 40 -0.98 -14.49 5.06
N SER A 41 -1.32 -15.65 5.63
CA SER A 41 -0.65 -16.91 5.34
C SER A 41 -0.79 -17.26 3.85
N CYS A 42 0.25 -17.85 3.26
CA CYS A 42 0.20 -18.37 1.89
C CYS A 42 0.02 -19.89 1.90
N ASN A 43 -0.75 -20.42 0.95
CA ASN A 43 -1.07 -21.86 0.87
C ASN A 43 0.16 -22.78 0.76
N TYR A 44 1.26 -22.28 0.17
CA TYR A 44 2.51 -23.02 -0.03
C TYR A 44 3.61 -22.60 0.96
N GLY A 45 3.23 -22.02 2.10
CA GLY A 45 4.17 -21.48 3.08
C GLY A 45 4.54 -20.01 2.82
N GLY A 46 5.09 -19.35 3.85
CA GLY A 46 5.40 -17.92 3.83
C GLY A 46 4.20 -17.01 4.14
N LYS A 47 4.43 -15.70 4.07
CA LYS A 47 3.40 -14.67 4.33
C LYS A 47 3.30 -13.67 3.19
N ARG A 48 2.10 -13.23 2.84
CA ARG A 48 1.92 -12.12 1.91
C ARG A 48 1.68 -10.84 2.70
N TYR A 49 2.54 -9.84 2.51
CA TYR A 49 2.35 -8.52 3.08
C TYR A 49 1.23 -7.75 2.37
N TRP A 50 0.53 -6.94 3.16
CA TRP A 50 -0.52 -6.02 2.74
C TRP A 50 -0.32 -4.68 3.45
N TYR A 51 -0.61 -3.59 2.77
CA TYR A 51 -0.80 -2.30 3.44
C TYR A 51 -2.18 -2.26 4.09
N LEU A 52 -2.28 -1.62 5.25
CA LEU A 52 -3.54 -1.10 5.76
C LEU A 52 -3.70 0.33 5.27
N CYS A 53 -4.77 0.60 4.52
CA CYS A 53 -5.06 1.95 4.06
C CYS A 53 -5.13 2.91 5.26
N PRO A 54 -4.36 4.01 5.29
CA PRO A 54 -4.38 4.94 6.42
C PRO A 54 -5.77 5.53 6.72
N LYS A 55 -6.58 5.77 5.68
CA LYS A 55 -7.93 6.35 5.82
C LYS A 55 -9.00 5.35 6.23
N CYS A 56 -9.07 4.18 5.59
CA CYS A 56 -10.16 3.21 5.79
C CYS A 56 -9.74 1.87 6.40
N GLN A 57 -8.46 1.69 6.72
CA GLN A 57 -7.88 0.49 7.35
C GLN A 57 -8.10 -0.84 6.60
N VAL A 58 -8.60 -0.80 5.36
CA VAL A 58 -8.74 -2.01 4.53
C VAL A 58 -7.39 -2.48 3.98
N ARG A 59 -7.25 -3.80 3.78
CA ARG A 59 -6.05 -4.42 3.22
C ARG A 59 -5.93 -4.15 1.73
N VAL A 60 -4.80 -3.61 1.29
CA VAL A 60 -4.53 -3.33 -0.13
C VAL A 60 -3.10 -3.68 -0.53
N GLY A 61 -2.93 -4.09 -1.79
CA GLY A 61 -1.61 -4.41 -2.35
C GLY A 61 -0.85 -3.17 -2.87
N VAL A 62 -1.55 -2.05 -3.07
CA VAL A 62 -1.00 -0.80 -3.63
C VAL A 62 -1.66 0.40 -2.96
N LEU A 63 -0.87 1.38 -2.56
CA LEU A 63 -1.32 2.72 -2.18
C LEU A 63 -0.97 3.73 -3.28
N TYR A 64 -1.78 4.79 -3.36
CA TYR A 64 -1.68 5.84 -4.36
C TYR A 64 -1.62 7.19 -3.65
N ARG A 65 -0.80 8.10 -4.18
CA ARG A 65 -0.75 9.51 -3.79
C ARG A 65 -0.73 10.39 -5.04
N PRO A 66 -1.82 11.11 -5.36
CA PRO A 66 -1.82 12.08 -6.46
C PRO A 66 -0.77 13.17 -6.25
N LEU A 67 -0.31 13.78 -7.33
CA LEU A 67 0.49 15.01 -7.24
C LEU A 67 -0.32 16.10 -6.51
N GLY A 68 0.33 16.77 -5.56
CA GLY A 68 -0.31 17.79 -4.70
C GLY A 68 -0.98 17.26 -3.43
N ASP A 69 -1.06 15.94 -3.25
CA ASP A 69 -1.52 15.34 -1.99
C ASP A 69 -0.34 14.87 -1.14
N ASN A 70 -0.49 14.92 0.18
CA ASN A 70 0.52 14.48 1.14
C ASN A 70 0.28 13.05 1.65
N SER A 71 -0.88 12.46 1.33
CA SER A 71 -1.30 11.16 1.89
C SER A 71 -1.33 10.03 0.85
N PHE A 72 -0.75 8.90 1.21
CA PHE A 72 -0.92 7.63 0.52
C PHE A 72 -2.20 6.95 0.98
N GLU A 73 -3.12 6.71 0.05
CA GLU A 73 -4.40 6.06 0.34
C GLU A 73 -4.74 4.97 -0.67
N CYS A 74 -5.74 4.15 -0.37
CA CYS A 74 -6.21 3.15 -1.33
C CYS A 74 -6.98 3.79 -2.49
N ARG A 75 -7.10 3.04 -3.58
CA ARG A 75 -7.83 3.48 -4.78
C ARG A 75 -9.27 3.91 -4.47
N ASN A 76 -9.95 3.27 -3.53
CA ASN A 76 -11.33 3.61 -3.20
C ASN A 76 -11.39 4.95 -2.47
N CYS A 77 -10.51 5.17 -1.49
CA CYS A 77 -10.43 6.43 -0.75
C CYS A 77 -10.03 7.63 -1.63
N LYS A 78 -9.21 7.40 -2.67
CA LYS A 78 -8.84 8.43 -3.64
C LYS A 78 -9.91 8.75 -4.68
N LYS A 79 -10.93 7.91 -4.84
CA LYS A 79 -12.07 8.17 -5.72
C LYS A 79 -13.20 8.95 -5.02
N SER A 80 -13.16 9.00 -3.69
CA SER A 80 -14.12 9.70 -2.85
C SER A 80 -13.76 11.17 -2.66
#